data_AF-V2XEX7-F1
#
_entry.id   AF-V2XEX7-F1
#
_cell.length_a   1.000
_cell.length_b   1.000
_cell.length_c   1.000
_cell.angle_alpha   90.00
_cell.angle_beta   90.00
_cell.angle_gamma   90.00
#
_symmetry.space_group_name_H-M   'P 1'
#
loop_
_entity.id
_entity.type
_entity.pdbx_description
1 polymer ?
#
loop_
_entity_poly.entity_id
_entity_poly.type
_entity_poly.pdbx_seq_one_letter_code
_entity_poly.pdbx_strand_id
1 'polypeptide(L)'
;MTTVTQRNQQDVSDSMSSILLKPLNELQSLTQTLFLSLSSPQKPLPAPPLSSFLAVDEALSAAVNLTYKHQLKQRKIEALKAEILDLDSRWRRICTELESEKRELEDLITEGDERIEAIEQAKKASIPYPELLAYAQSLSAFTSAPPNMPDQNIPGQPPPPLFFPPFPNEEKMRRGHLNAEAPLGLLGETHSVGKAPTVSPKGPDAHQHGANPYRHDLRAPQPDFDLELDLNPDL
;
A
#
# COMPACT_ATOMS: atom_id res chain seq x y z
N MET A 1 -43.20 -3.13 40.39
CA MET A 1 -42.57 -2.47 39.22
C MET A 1 -43.04 -3.08 37.91
N THR A 2 -44.36 -3.16 37.68
CA THR A 2 -44.95 -3.88 36.52
C THR A 2 -45.89 -2.99 35.68
N THR A 3 -46.09 -1.74 36.07
CA THR A 3 -47.06 -0.82 35.45
C THR A 3 -46.49 0.02 34.30
N VAL A 4 -45.17 0.03 34.08
CA VAL A 4 -44.53 0.87 33.05
C VAL A 4 -44.54 0.20 31.67
N THR A 5 -44.45 -1.13 31.62
CA THR A 5 -44.39 -1.87 30.34
C THR A 5 -45.75 -2.00 29.65
N GLN A 6 -46.86 -2.00 30.39
CA GLN A 6 -48.21 -2.10 29.80
C GLN A 6 -48.68 -0.81 29.11
N ARG A 7 -48.17 0.36 29.51
CA ARG A 7 -48.54 1.64 28.88
C ARG A 7 -48.02 1.77 27.45
N ASN A 8 -46.91 1.09 27.16
CA ASN A 8 -46.22 1.18 25.87
C ASN A 8 -46.84 0.34 24.74
N GLN A 9 -47.80 -0.55 25.05
CA GLN A 9 -48.46 -1.39 24.04
C GLN A 9 -49.82 -0.84 23.56
N GLN A 10 -50.48 0.00 24.36
CA GLN A 10 -51.74 0.66 23.95
C GLN A 10 -51.51 1.86 23.02
N ASP A 11 -50.35 2.52 23.07
CA ASP A 11 -50.02 3.65 22.20
C ASP A 11 -49.66 3.22 20.77
N VAL A 12 -49.40 1.93 20.52
CA VAL A 12 -49.09 1.40 19.17
C VAL A 12 -50.35 1.14 18.35
N SER A 13 -51.50 0.98 19.00
CA SER A 13 -52.77 0.58 18.37
C SER A 13 -53.63 1.71 17.79
N ASP A 14 -53.31 2.97 18.07
CA ASP A 14 -53.99 4.12 17.45
C ASP A 14 -53.03 4.93 16.57
N SER A 15 -52.72 4.38 15.39
CA SER A 15 -52.09 5.15 14.31
C SER A 15 -52.87 6.45 14.08
N MET A 16 -52.20 7.57 13.79
CA MET A 16 -52.88 8.86 13.47
C MET A 16 -53.96 8.69 12.40
N SER A 17 -53.78 7.74 11.47
CA SER A 17 -54.78 7.37 10.49
C SER A 17 -56.05 6.77 11.12
N SER A 18 -55.96 5.93 12.15
CA SER A 18 -57.14 5.37 12.82
C SER A 18 -57.91 6.45 13.59
N ILE A 19 -57.21 7.41 14.20
CA ILE A 19 -57.81 8.52 14.94
C ILE A 19 -58.65 9.42 14.01
N LEU A 20 -58.21 9.65 12.78
CA LEU A 20 -58.95 10.44 11.78
C LEU A 20 -60.07 9.64 11.09
N LEU A 21 -59.84 8.35 10.84
CA LEU A 21 -60.81 7.51 10.13
C LEU A 21 -62.03 7.14 10.98
N LYS A 22 -61.90 7.04 12.31
CA LYS A 22 -63.01 6.74 13.23
C LYS A 22 -64.17 7.74 13.11
N PRO A 23 -64.01 9.06 13.34
CA PRO A 23 -65.11 10.02 13.21
C PRO A 23 -65.62 10.14 11.78
N LEU A 24 -64.78 9.91 10.76
CA LEU A 24 -65.18 9.98 9.35
C LEU A 24 -66.09 8.80 8.95
N ASN A 25 -65.78 7.60 9.43
CA ASN A 25 -66.64 6.42 9.25
C ASN A 25 -67.95 6.53 10.04
N GLU A 26 -67.89 7.11 11.25
CA GLU A 26 -69.09 7.40 12.04
C GLU A 26 -70.00 8.41 11.32
N LEU A 27 -69.45 9.50 10.80
CA LEU A 27 -70.19 10.47 9.99
C LEU A 27 -70.81 9.83 8.75
N GLN A 28 -70.07 8.96 8.06
CA GLN A 28 -70.59 8.21 6.91
C GLN A 28 -71.79 7.33 7.32
N SER A 29 -71.71 6.62 8.44
CA SER A 29 -72.80 5.78 8.91
C SER A 29 -74.05 6.59 9.32
N LEU A 30 -73.85 7.74 9.98
CA LEU A 30 -74.93 8.65 10.38
C LEU A 30 -75.60 9.30 9.18
N THR A 31 -74.84 9.71 8.17
CA THR A 31 -75.40 10.28 6.94
C THR A 31 -76.18 9.22 6.15
N GLN A 32 -75.66 7.99 6.01
CA GLN A 32 -76.37 6.89 5.35
C GLN A 32 -77.69 6.55 6.05
N THR A 33 -77.69 6.47 7.39
CA THR A 33 -78.92 6.21 8.16
C THR A 33 -79.94 7.35 8.05
N LEU A 34 -79.48 8.60 7.99
CA LEU A 34 -80.35 9.76 7.72
C LEU A 34 -80.97 9.68 6.33
N PHE A 35 -80.20 9.37 5.29
CA PHE A 35 -80.72 9.21 3.94
C PHE A 35 -81.75 8.07 3.84
N LEU A 36 -81.48 6.93 4.47
CA LEU A 36 -82.43 5.80 4.52
C LEU A 36 -83.72 6.14 5.27
N SER A 37 -83.63 6.94 6.33
CA SER A 37 -84.80 7.44 7.07
C SER A 37 -85.65 8.38 6.22
N LEU A 38 -85.02 9.23 5.40
CA LEU A 38 -85.72 10.16 4.50
C LEU A 38 -86.24 9.50 3.22
N SER A 39 -85.63 8.40 2.75
CA SER A 39 -85.98 7.76 1.48
C SER A 39 -86.99 6.60 1.61
N SER A 40 -87.30 6.11 2.81
CA SER A 40 -88.17 4.93 2.99
C SER A 40 -89.67 5.27 3.02
N PRO A 41 -90.49 4.77 2.08
CA PRO A 41 -91.94 4.99 2.06
C PRO A 41 -92.73 4.05 2.99
N GLN A 42 -92.11 3.00 3.53
CA GLN A 42 -92.77 2.00 4.38
C GLN A 42 -92.05 1.91 5.74
N LYS A 43 -92.71 2.48 6.77
CA LYS A 43 -92.25 2.59 8.17
C LYS A 43 -90.95 3.40 8.35
N PRO A 44 -91.04 4.66 8.82
CA PRO A 44 -89.84 5.47 9.00
C PRO A 44 -88.95 4.84 10.08
N LEU A 45 -87.71 4.48 9.70
CA LEU A 45 -86.67 4.25 10.70
C LEU A 45 -86.47 5.55 11.49
N PRO A 46 -86.26 5.48 12.82
CA PRO A 46 -86.02 6.66 13.62
C PRO A 46 -84.81 7.42 13.07
N ALA A 47 -85.00 8.71 12.77
CA ALA A 47 -83.93 9.56 12.28
C ALA A 47 -82.80 9.65 13.33
N PRO A 48 -81.52 9.64 12.91
CA PRO A 48 -80.42 9.83 13.84
C PRO A 48 -80.54 11.19 14.55
N PRO A 49 -80.26 11.26 15.86
CA PRO A 49 -80.39 12.49 16.62
C PRO A 49 -79.32 13.51 16.17
N LEU A 50 -79.70 14.78 16.02
CA LEU A 50 -78.79 15.87 15.61
C LEU A 50 -77.55 15.98 16.52
N SER A 51 -77.69 15.66 17.80
CA SER A 51 -76.58 15.63 18.76
C SER A 51 -75.46 14.66 18.38
N SER A 52 -75.76 13.57 17.66
CA SER A 52 -74.75 12.63 17.19
C SER A 52 -73.83 13.23 16.11
N PHE A 53 -74.39 14.06 15.21
CA PHE A 53 -73.59 14.78 14.22
C PHE A 53 -72.68 15.83 14.86
N LEU A 54 -73.18 16.56 15.86
CA LEU A 54 -72.38 17.54 16.59
C LEU A 54 -71.24 16.88 17.37
N ALA A 55 -71.50 15.73 18.00
CA ALA A 55 -70.46 14.96 18.69
C ALA A 55 -69.36 14.47 17.74
N VAL A 56 -69.73 14.02 16.53
CA VAL A 56 -68.76 13.59 15.51
C VAL A 56 -67.96 14.78 14.96
N ASP A 57 -68.59 15.94 14.76
CA ASP A 57 -67.91 17.16 14.34
C ASP A 57 -66.89 17.64 15.40
N GLU A 58 -67.29 17.64 16.67
CA GLU A 58 -66.39 17.94 17.79
C GLU A 58 -65.21 16.96 17.83
N ALA A 59 -65.48 15.65 17.71
CA ALA A 59 -64.46 14.61 17.68
C ALA A 59 -63.50 14.76 16.48
N LEU A 60 -64.02 15.10 15.30
CA LEU A 60 -63.22 15.34 14.09
C LEU A 60 -62.32 16.56 14.28
N SER A 61 -62.86 17.67 14.80
CA SER A 61 -62.08 18.88 15.05
C SER A 61 -60.96 18.63 16.08
N ALA A 62 -61.23 17.84 17.12
CA ALA A 62 -60.25 17.44 18.11
C ALA A 62 -59.14 16.56 17.49
N ALA A 63 -59.50 15.59 16.65
CA ALA A 63 -58.58 14.71 15.93
C ALA A 63 -57.67 15.49 14.96
N VAL A 64 -58.22 16.46 14.22
CA VAL A 64 -57.45 17.34 13.32
C VAL A 64 -56.46 18.20 14.11
N ASN A 65 -56.91 18.81 15.22
CA ASN A 65 -56.05 19.62 16.08
C ASN A 65 -54.91 18.81 16.69
N LEU A 66 -55.18 17.56 17.09
CA LEU A 66 -54.17 16.63 17.58
C LEU A 66 -53.15 16.32 16.48
N THR A 67 -53.63 15.99 15.28
CA THR A 67 -52.79 15.64 14.12
C THR A 67 -51.86 16.80 13.77
N TYR A 68 -52.37 18.03 13.77
CA TYR A 68 -51.54 19.21 13.53
C TYR A 68 -50.40 19.35 14.55
N LYS A 69 -50.69 19.16 15.84
CA LYS A 69 -49.67 19.17 16.90
C LYS A 69 -48.64 18.05 16.69
N HIS A 70 -49.07 16.86 16.29
CA HIS A 70 -48.16 15.75 15.97
C HIS A 70 -47.29 16.06 14.76
N GLN A 71 -47.84 16.61 13.69
CA GLN A 71 -47.07 17.00 12.50
C GLN A 71 -46.00 18.05 12.83
N LEU A 72 -46.33 19.04 13.67
CA LEU A 72 -45.36 20.05 14.10
C LEU A 72 -44.20 19.42 14.88
N LYS A 73 -44.52 18.50 15.81
CA LYS A 73 -43.50 17.75 16.56
C LYS A 73 -42.67 16.85 15.66
N GLN A 74 -43.31 16.18 14.70
CA GLN A 74 -42.66 15.30 13.74
C GLN A 74 -41.63 16.05 12.89
N ARG A 75 -42.00 17.24 12.38
CA ARG A 75 -41.05 18.12 11.67
C ARG A 75 -39.85 18.50 12.55
N LYS A 76 -40.08 18.78 13.82
CA LYS A 76 -39.00 19.05 14.77
C LYS A 76 -38.11 17.84 14.99
N ILE A 77 -38.69 16.64 15.11
CA ILE A 77 -37.94 15.38 15.22
C ILE A 77 -37.08 15.15 13.97
N GLU A 78 -37.63 15.37 12.79
CA GLU A 78 -36.92 15.23 11.51
C GLU A 78 -35.76 16.22 11.41
N ALA A 79 -35.96 17.48 11.82
CA ALA A 79 -34.91 18.48 11.86
C ALA A 79 -33.77 18.09 12.83
N LEU A 80 -34.11 17.66 14.05
CA LEU A 80 -33.13 17.20 15.04
C LEU A 80 -32.39 15.94 14.57
N LYS A 81 -33.09 15.02 13.89
CA LYS A 81 -32.47 13.84 13.30
C LYS A 81 -31.44 14.23 12.23
N ALA A 82 -31.77 15.19 11.37
CA ALA A 82 -30.83 15.69 10.37
C ALA A 82 -29.60 16.33 11.01
N GLU A 83 -29.78 17.11 12.09
CA GLU A 83 -28.69 17.70 12.85
C GLU A 83 -27.78 16.64 13.49
N ILE A 84 -28.35 15.59 14.10
CA ILE A 84 -27.58 14.47 14.66
C ILE A 84 -26.76 13.77 13.57
N LEU A 85 -27.34 13.55 12.39
CA LEU A 85 -26.63 12.92 11.27
C LEU A 85 -25.49 13.80 10.74
N ASP A 86 -25.68 15.12 10.68
CA ASP A 86 -24.61 16.05 10.32
C ASP A 86 -23.47 16.01 11.34
N LEU A 87 -23.80 16.05 12.64
CA LEU A 87 -22.83 15.96 13.73
C LEU A 87 -22.06 14.63 13.70
N ASP A 88 -22.74 13.50 13.48
CA ASP A 88 -22.08 12.19 13.35
C ASP A 88 -21.14 12.15 12.14
N SER A 89 -21.55 12.71 11.00
CA SER A 89 -20.70 12.79 9.81
C SER A 89 -19.44 13.63 10.06
N ARG A 90 -19.57 14.73 10.78
CA ARG A 90 -18.47 15.62 11.15
C ARG A 90 -17.53 14.94 12.14
N TRP A 91 -18.08 14.26 13.14
CA TRP A 91 -17.29 13.50 14.10
C TRP A 91 -16.47 12.41 13.41
N ARG A 92 -17.09 11.62 12.53
CA ARG A 92 -16.38 10.60 11.74
C ARG A 92 -15.25 11.19 10.92
N ARG A 93 -15.47 12.34 10.27
CA ARG A 93 -14.44 13.03 9.50
C ARG A 93 -13.25 13.42 10.36
N ILE A 94 -13.49 13.98 11.54
CA ILE A 94 -12.43 14.34 12.50
C ILE A 94 -11.66 13.09 12.94
N CYS A 95 -12.36 11.98 13.24
CA CYS A 95 -11.70 10.73 13.60
C CYS A 95 -10.81 10.19 12.47
N THR A 96 -11.28 10.22 11.22
CA THR A 96 -10.48 9.76 10.07
C THR A 96 -9.27 10.65 9.82
N GLU A 97 -9.42 11.97 9.98
CA GLU A 97 -8.34 12.94 9.81
C GLU A 97 -7.28 12.77 10.89
N LEU A 98 -7.71 12.61 12.15
CA LEU A 98 -6.81 12.35 13.28
C LEU A 98 -6.07 11.02 13.13
N GLU A 99 -6.72 9.97 12.62
CA GLU A 99 -6.08 8.69 12.36
C GLU A 99 -5.04 8.80 11.24
N SER A 100 -5.34 9.51 10.16
CA SER A 100 -4.35 9.76 9.10
C SER A 100 -3.16 10.57 9.59
N GLU A 101 -3.39 11.67 10.31
CA GLU A 101 -2.31 12.51 10.84
C GLU A 101 -1.45 11.75 11.86
N LYS A 102 -2.08 10.94 12.71
CA LYS A 102 -1.36 10.06 13.64
C LYS A 102 -0.44 9.11 12.87
N ARG A 103 -0.94 8.47 11.82
CA ARG A 103 -0.15 7.53 11.02
C ARG A 103 1.00 8.22 10.30
N GLU A 104 0.77 9.39 9.71
CA GLU A 104 1.82 10.19 9.09
C GLU A 104 2.91 10.58 10.10
N LEU A 105 2.52 10.92 11.33
CA LEU A 105 3.47 11.25 12.39
C LEU A 105 4.27 10.02 12.84
N GLU A 106 3.62 8.85 12.95
CA GLU A 106 4.30 7.58 13.26
C GLU A 106 5.34 7.25 12.18
N ASP A 107 4.98 7.38 10.89
CA ASP A 107 5.89 7.15 9.77
C ASP A 107 7.09 8.12 9.78
N LEU A 108 6.86 9.40 10.09
CA LEU A 108 7.94 10.39 10.24
C LEU A 108 8.86 10.10 11.42
N ILE A 109 8.34 9.59 12.52
CA ILE A 109 9.14 9.18 13.68
C ILE A 109 10.02 7.99 13.30
N THR A 110 9.46 6.96 12.65
CA THR A 110 10.24 5.79 12.22
C THR A 110 11.32 6.17 11.23
N GLU A 111 11.02 7.03 10.25
CA GLU A 111 12.05 7.55 9.33
C GLU A 111 13.12 8.37 10.08
N GLY A 112 12.72 9.16 11.07
CA GLY A 112 13.62 9.92 11.92
C GLY A 112 14.61 9.01 12.66
N ASP A 113 14.11 7.94 13.26
CA ASP A 113 14.92 6.94 13.98
C ASP A 113 15.90 6.23 13.04
N GLU A 114 15.44 5.77 11.88
CA GLU A 114 16.29 5.15 10.84
C GLU A 114 17.42 6.09 10.39
N ARG A 115 17.11 7.38 10.18
CA ARG A 115 18.11 8.39 9.81
C ARG A 115 19.14 8.61 10.92
N ILE A 116 18.72 8.62 12.19
CA ILE A 116 19.63 8.75 13.33
C ILE A 116 20.57 7.54 13.38
N GLU A 117 20.04 6.33 13.25
CA GLU A 117 20.83 5.11 13.23
C GLU A 117 21.85 5.11 12.08
N ALA A 118 21.44 5.50 10.87
CA ALA A 118 22.32 5.62 9.72
C ALA A 118 23.44 6.63 9.94
N ILE A 119 23.15 7.79 10.56
CA ILE A 119 24.14 8.80 10.91
C ILE A 119 25.12 8.25 11.96
N GLU A 120 24.64 7.54 12.97
CA GLU A 120 25.50 6.92 13.98
C GLU A 120 26.42 5.86 13.37
N GLN A 121 25.90 5.01 12.49
CA GLN A 121 26.69 4.00 11.78
C GLN A 121 27.74 4.67 10.87
N ALA A 122 27.37 5.71 10.12
CA ALA A 122 28.29 6.47 9.29
C ALA A 122 29.39 7.14 10.12
N LYS A 123 29.06 7.68 11.30
CA LYS A 123 30.05 8.23 12.25
C LYS A 123 31.00 7.16 12.77
N LYS A 124 30.49 5.97 13.12
CA LYS A 124 31.30 4.82 13.58
C LYS A 124 32.23 4.29 12.49
N ALA A 125 31.76 4.26 11.24
CA ALA A 125 32.50 3.82 10.06
C ALA A 125 33.28 4.97 9.37
N SER A 126 33.47 6.10 10.04
CA SER A 126 34.14 7.26 9.45
C SER A 126 35.61 6.93 9.15
N ILE A 127 35.95 6.87 7.86
CA ILE A 127 37.31 6.66 7.38
C ILE A 127 38.08 7.99 7.51
N PRO A 128 39.31 7.99 8.06
CA PRO A 128 40.09 9.20 8.16
C PRO A 128 40.45 9.73 6.76
N TYR A 129 40.29 11.04 6.58
CA TYR A 129 40.48 11.73 5.30
C TYR A 129 41.85 11.47 4.62
N PRO A 130 42.98 11.38 5.35
CA PRO A 130 44.27 11.04 4.73
C PRO A 130 44.30 9.65 4.07
N GLU A 131 43.67 8.65 4.68
CA GLU A 131 43.64 7.29 4.11
C GLU A 131 42.75 7.23 2.86
N LEU A 132 41.62 7.94 2.90
CA LEU A 132 40.72 8.07 1.75
C LEU A 132 41.43 8.72 0.56
N LEU A 133 42.18 9.82 0.80
CA LEU A 133 42.95 10.49 -0.25
C LEU A 133 44.07 9.61 -0.80
N ALA A 134 44.81 8.91 0.06
CA ALA A 134 45.87 8.01 -0.37
C ALA A 134 45.31 6.86 -1.23
N TYR A 135 44.16 6.30 -0.84
CA TYR A 135 43.49 5.25 -1.60
C TYR A 135 42.88 5.78 -2.92
N ALA A 136 42.28 6.96 -2.91
CA ALA A 136 41.78 7.59 -4.14
C ALA A 136 42.92 7.88 -5.12
N GLN A 137 44.08 8.32 -4.63
CA GLN A 137 45.27 8.54 -5.47
C GLN A 137 45.80 7.22 -6.05
N SER A 138 45.78 6.12 -5.28
CA SER A 138 46.20 4.82 -5.80
C SER A 138 45.23 4.27 -6.85
N LEU A 139 43.92 4.42 -6.64
CA LEU A 139 42.89 4.05 -7.61
C LEU A 139 42.92 4.88 -8.88
N SER A 140 43.27 6.17 -8.79
CA SER A 140 43.31 7.09 -9.94
C SER A 140 44.15 6.56 -11.12
N ALA A 141 45.22 5.80 -10.83
CA ALA A 141 46.06 5.18 -11.85
C ALA A 141 45.41 3.98 -12.58
N PHE A 142 44.32 3.43 -12.06
CA PHE A 142 43.60 2.24 -12.57
C PHE A 142 42.16 2.57 -13.03
N THR A 143 41.61 3.72 -12.64
CA THR A 143 40.22 4.11 -12.95
C THR A 143 40.17 5.03 -14.17
N SER A 144 40.04 4.44 -15.36
CA SER A 144 39.83 5.09 -16.67
C SER A 144 40.91 6.07 -17.16
N ALA A 145 41.22 6.00 -18.45
CA ALA A 145 42.15 6.94 -19.07
C ALA A 145 41.55 8.36 -19.01
N PRO A 146 42.34 9.40 -18.70
CA PRO A 146 41.86 10.78 -18.71
C PRO A 146 41.19 11.11 -20.06
N PRO A 147 40.11 11.92 -20.11
CA PRO A 147 39.28 12.16 -21.30
C PRO A 147 40.02 12.66 -22.56
N ASN A 148 41.31 12.99 -22.48
CA ASN A 148 42.15 13.51 -23.56
C ASN A 148 43.50 12.77 -23.69
N MET A 149 43.58 11.48 -23.35
CA MET A 149 44.85 10.75 -23.51
C MET A 149 45.22 10.66 -25.00
N PRO A 150 46.38 11.22 -25.45
CA PRO A 150 46.84 11.07 -26.81
C PRO A 150 47.17 9.60 -27.10
N ASP A 151 46.84 9.15 -28.31
CA ASP A 151 47.05 7.77 -28.76
C ASP A 151 48.53 7.38 -28.63
N GLN A 152 48.81 6.27 -27.94
CA GLN A 152 50.15 5.90 -27.43
C GLN A 152 51.16 5.50 -28.52
N ASN A 153 50.76 5.56 -29.79
CA ASN A 153 51.56 5.14 -30.93
C ASN A 153 52.27 6.31 -31.66
N ILE A 154 52.28 7.52 -31.11
CA ILE A 154 52.97 8.67 -31.72
C ILE A 154 54.41 8.78 -31.18
N PRO A 155 55.45 8.63 -32.02
CA PRO A 155 56.85 8.74 -31.59
C PRO A 155 57.17 10.17 -31.13
N GLY A 156 57.72 10.31 -29.91
CA GLY A 156 58.34 11.57 -29.43
C GLY A 156 57.62 12.30 -28.28
N GLN A 157 56.56 11.76 -27.69
CA GLN A 157 55.94 12.36 -26.50
C GLN A 157 56.66 11.98 -25.19
N PRO A 158 56.61 12.86 -24.17
CA PRO A 158 57.09 12.53 -22.83
C PRO A 158 56.33 11.30 -22.28
N PRO A 159 56.99 10.46 -21.46
CA PRO A 159 56.37 9.24 -20.97
C PRO A 159 55.04 9.57 -20.26
N PRO A 160 53.93 8.96 -20.68
CA PRO A 160 52.62 9.28 -20.12
C PRO A 160 52.59 8.93 -18.62
N PRO A 161 51.72 9.62 -17.84
CA PRO A 161 51.46 9.24 -16.46
C PRO A 161 51.10 7.75 -16.41
N LEU A 162 51.64 7.04 -15.39
CA LEU A 162 51.49 5.60 -15.22
C LEU A 162 50.00 5.21 -15.15
N PHE A 163 49.46 4.81 -16.29
CA PHE A 163 48.09 4.36 -16.44
C PHE A 163 48.09 2.83 -16.56
N PHE A 164 47.35 2.18 -15.69
CA PHE A 164 47.17 0.74 -15.70
C PHE A 164 45.78 0.40 -16.26
N PRO A 165 45.66 -0.72 -16.99
CA PRO A 165 44.36 -1.18 -17.45
C PRO A 165 43.41 -1.44 -16.27
N PRO A 166 42.09 -1.27 -16.48
CA PRO A 166 41.08 -1.38 -15.41
C PRO A 166 40.99 -2.78 -14.79
N PHE A 167 41.52 -3.80 -15.48
CA PHE A 167 41.55 -5.18 -15.01
C PHE A 167 42.98 -5.76 -15.10
N PRO A 168 43.34 -6.72 -14.24
CA PRO A 168 44.63 -7.39 -14.33
C PRO A 168 44.82 -8.09 -15.69
N ASN A 169 45.87 -7.72 -16.44
CA ASN A 169 46.21 -8.41 -17.69
C ASN A 169 46.67 -9.85 -17.44
N GLU A 170 46.50 -10.71 -18.45
CA GLU A 170 46.91 -12.12 -18.42
C GLU A 170 48.38 -12.29 -18.02
N GLU A 171 49.29 -11.43 -18.49
CA GLU A 171 50.69 -11.46 -18.09
C GLU A 171 50.89 -11.20 -16.59
N LYS A 172 50.12 -10.27 -16.01
CA LYS A 172 50.16 -9.97 -14.56
C LYS A 172 49.56 -11.12 -13.76
N MET A 173 48.48 -11.73 -14.24
CA MET A 173 47.89 -12.91 -13.62
C MET A 173 48.88 -14.08 -13.65
N ARG A 174 49.51 -14.36 -14.80
CA ARG A 174 50.49 -15.44 -14.98
C ARG A 174 51.78 -15.24 -14.18
N ARG A 175 52.18 -13.99 -13.96
CA ARG A 175 53.33 -13.63 -13.11
C ARG A 175 52.95 -13.55 -11.62
N GLY A 176 51.65 -13.58 -11.31
CA GLY A 176 51.14 -13.52 -9.95
C GLY A 176 51.58 -14.74 -9.13
N HIS A 177 51.64 -14.56 -7.81
CA HIS A 177 52.08 -15.60 -6.88
C HIS A 177 51.30 -16.91 -7.04
N LEU A 178 50.02 -16.83 -7.40
CA LEU A 178 49.15 -17.99 -7.64
C LEU A 178 49.64 -18.90 -8.77
N ASN A 179 50.31 -18.35 -9.79
CA ASN A 179 50.87 -19.12 -10.91
C ASN A 179 52.37 -19.44 -10.73
N ALA A 180 53.00 -18.87 -9.69
CA ALA A 180 54.38 -19.18 -9.32
C ALA A 180 54.47 -20.40 -8.40
N GLU A 181 53.38 -20.74 -7.71
CA GLU A 181 53.25 -21.98 -6.93
C GLU A 181 53.06 -23.19 -7.87
N ALA A 182 53.46 -24.37 -7.40
CA ALA A 182 53.36 -25.60 -8.18
C ALA A 182 51.92 -25.82 -8.70
N PRO A 183 51.74 -26.36 -9.91
CA PRO A 183 50.41 -26.61 -10.47
C PRO A 183 49.58 -27.41 -9.46
N LEU A 184 48.32 -27.00 -9.26
CA LEU A 184 47.35 -27.72 -8.44
C LEU A 184 47.43 -29.20 -8.82
N GLY A 185 47.83 -30.04 -7.86
CA GLY A 185 48.03 -31.48 -8.05
C GLY A 185 46.79 -32.20 -8.56
N LEU A 186 46.86 -33.53 -8.67
CA LEU A 186 45.70 -34.30 -9.11
C LEU A 186 44.51 -34.07 -8.17
N LEU A 187 43.30 -34.09 -8.74
CA LEU A 187 42.03 -33.86 -8.04
C LEU A 187 41.95 -34.70 -6.75
N GLY A 188 42.14 -34.04 -5.60
CA GLY A 188 42.17 -34.68 -4.26
C GLY A 188 43.44 -34.41 -3.43
N GLU A 189 44.50 -33.85 -4.01
CA GLU A 189 45.74 -33.52 -3.28
C GLU A 189 45.63 -32.13 -2.62
N THR A 190 45.82 -32.05 -1.30
CA THR A 190 45.84 -30.79 -0.55
C THR A 190 47.28 -30.30 -0.36
N HIS A 191 47.66 -29.21 -1.04
CA HIS A 191 48.93 -28.55 -0.81
C HIS A 191 48.78 -27.46 0.26
N SER A 192 49.75 -27.38 1.19
CA SER A 192 49.77 -26.34 2.21
C SER A 192 50.08 -24.98 1.56
N VAL A 193 49.06 -24.14 1.43
CA VAL A 193 49.22 -22.75 1.00
C VAL A 193 49.91 -21.98 2.14
N GLY A 194 51.06 -21.35 1.90
CA GLY A 194 51.76 -20.50 2.88
C GLY A 194 53.15 -20.94 3.35
N LYS A 195 53.85 -21.83 2.64
CA LYS A 195 55.27 -22.11 2.96
C LYS A 195 56.16 -20.94 2.48
N ALA A 196 57.01 -20.43 3.39
CA ALA A 196 57.98 -19.38 3.10
C ALA A 196 58.88 -19.74 1.90
N PRO A 197 59.35 -18.75 1.10
CA PRO A 197 59.96 -18.99 -0.20
C PRO A 197 61.24 -19.82 -0.04
N THR A 198 61.18 -21.08 -0.46
CA THR A 198 62.37 -21.91 -0.64
C THR A 198 63.10 -21.45 -1.89
N VAL A 199 64.33 -21.00 -1.69
CA VAL A 199 65.28 -20.56 -2.72
C VAL A 199 65.36 -21.59 -3.85
N SER A 200 65.03 -21.17 -5.07
CA SER A 200 65.04 -22.03 -6.27
C SER A 200 66.40 -22.66 -6.52
N PRO A 201 66.49 -23.96 -6.85
CA PRO A 201 67.69 -24.53 -7.42
C PRO A 201 67.79 -24.15 -8.90
N LYS A 202 68.95 -23.60 -9.26
CA LYS A 202 69.36 -23.22 -10.62
C LYS A 202 69.64 -24.50 -11.43
N GLY A 203 68.81 -24.81 -12.42
CA GLY A 203 69.10 -25.82 -13.43
C GLY A 203 69.50 -25.14 -14.75
N PRO A 204 70.62 -25.53 -15.40
CA PRO A 204 70.96 -25.05 -16.73
C PRO A 204 70.44 -25.98 -17.84
N ASP A 205 70.08 -25.32 -18.95
CA ASP A 205 70.05 -25.73 -20.36
C ASP A 205 69.08 -26.86 -20.77
N ALA A 206 68.03 -26.62 -21.57
CA ALA A 206 67.90 -26.04 -22.91
C ALA A 206 67.49 -27.16 -23.89
N HIS A 207 66.23 -27.15 -24.35
CA HIS A 207 65.88 -27.53 -25.71
C HIS A 207 64.67 -26.70 -26.18
N GLN A 208 64.95 -25.79 -27.11
CA GLN A 208 63.97 -25.13 -27.96
C GLN A 208 63.43 -26.13 -28.99
N HIS A 209 62.12 -26.09 -29.25
CA HIS A 209 61.43 -26.17 -30.56
C HIS A 209 59.98 -25.71 -30.24
N GLY A 210 59.31 -24.75 -30.88
CA GLY A 210 59.36 -24.20 -32.23
C GLY A 210 57.98 -24.40 -32.88
N ALA A 211 57.29 -23.29 -33.24
CA ALA A 211 56.12 -23.15 -34.13
C ALA A 211 54.72 -23.63 -33.62
N ASN A 212 53.58 -22.98 -33.86
CA ASN A 212 53.20 -21.73 -34.54
C ASN A 212 51.73 -21.35 -34.18
N PRO A 213 51.30 -20.10 -34.39
CA PRO A 213 50.03 -19.51 -33.93
C PRO A 213 48.85 -19.61 -34.92
N TYR A 214 48.77 -20.64 -35.77
CA TYR A 214 47.67 -20.80 -36.75
C TYR A 214 47.18 -22.25 -36.90
N ARG A 215 47.08 -23.01 -35.80
CA ARG A 215 46.45 -24.34 -35.86
C ARG A 215 44.99 -24.25 -35.40
N HIS A 216 44.12 -23.96 -36.37
CA HIS A 216 42.71 -24.34 -36.31
C HIS A 216 42.62 -25.86 -36.45
N ASP A 217 42.68 -26.59 -35.32
CA ASP A 217 42.32 -28.00 -35.33
C ASP A 217 40.81 -28.15 -35.07
N LEU A 218 40.22 -28.87 -36.01
CA LEU A 218 38.81 -29.11 -36.22
C LEU A 218 38.16 -29.81 -35.02
N ARG A 219 37.09 -29.17 -34.55
CA ARG A 219 36.11 -29.63 -33.57
C ARG A 219 35.52 -30.99 -34.01
N ALA A 220 35.67 -32.02 -33.17
CA ALA A 220 34.74 -33.15 -33.19
C ALA A 220 33.37 -32.68 -32.65
N PRO A 221 32.23 -33.11 -33.23
CA PRO A 221 30.92 -32.67 -32.76
C PRO A 221 30.67 -33.23 -31.36
N GLN A 222 30.69 -32.35 -30.37
CA GLN A 222 30.13 -32.63 -29.04
C GLN A 222 28.62 -32.40 -29.14
N PRO A 223 27.80 -33.23 -28.47
CA PRO A 223 26.35 -33.20 -28.59
C PRO A 223 25.78 -31.84 -28.19
N ASP A 224 24.81 -31.38 -28.96
CA ASP A 224 24.00 -30.19 -28.69
C ASP A 224 23.41 -30.29 -27.28
N PHE A 225 23.96 -29.50 -26.36
CA PHE A 225 23.27 -29.13 -25.13
C PHE A 225 22.54 -27.82 -25.43
N ASP A 226 21.31 -27.97 -25.88
CA ASP A 226 20.34 -26.89 -26.06
C ASP A 226 19.85 -26.43 -24.68
N LEU A 227 20.67 -25.62 -24.02
CA LEU A 227 20.30 -24.84 -22.84
C LEU A 227 19.80 -23.48 -23.35
N GLU A 228 18.59 -23.46 -23.91
CA GLU A 228 17.79 -22.25 -24.05
C GLU A 228 17.50 -21.71 -22.63
N LEU A 229 18.46 -20.94 -22.11
CA LEU A 229 18.30 -20.14 -20.92
C LEU A 229 17.48 -18.90 -21.32
N ASP A 230 16.15 -19.03 -21.24
CA ASP A 230 15.24 -17.89 -21.40
C ASP A 230 15.55 -16.85 -20.31
N LEU A 231 16.08 -15.70 -20.73
CA LEU A 231 16.49 -14.60 -19.86
C LEU A 231 15.38 -13.56 -19.68
N ASN A 232 14.15 -13.81 -20.14
CA ASN A 232 13.00 -12.92 -19.92
C ASN A 232 11.73 -13.68 -19.47
N PRO A 233 11.66 -14.24 -18.27
CA PRO A 233 10.39 -14.52 -17.64
C PRO A 233 9.87 -13.20 -17.04
N ASP A 234 9.00 -12.52 -17.79
CA ASP A 234 7.95 -11.59 -17.33
C ASP A 234 7.84 -10.31 -18.18
N LEU A 235 6.77 -10.27 -18.97
CA LEU A 235 6.04 -9.08 -19.40
C LEU A 235 4.54 -9.38 -19.24
#